data_AF-A0A7J7K2G7-F1
#
_entry.id   AF-A0A7J7K2G7-F1
#
_cell.length_a   1.000
_cell.length_b   1.000
_cell.length_c   1.000
_cell.angle_alpha   90.00
_cell.angle_beta   90.00
_cell.angle_gamma   90.00
#
_symmetry.space_group_name_H-M   'P 1'
#
loop_
_entity.id
_entity.type
_entity.pdbx_description
1 polymer ?
#
loop_
_entity_poly.entity_id
_entity_poly.type
_entity_poly.pdbx_seq_one_letter_code
_entity_poly.pdbx_strand_id
1 'polypeptide(L)'
;MTFEDFLDMMSVFSDNAPKSVKVEYAFRIYDFDNDDTLSNSDLTEVINRLTGGNDDERLKLPKEDMEMLINNIYQEADLDDDDMLSFAEFEHVISKAPDFVTSFRIRL
;
A
#
# COMPACT_ATOMS: atom_id res chain seq x y z
N MET A 1 15.07 -11.62 9.47
CA MET A 1 15.34 -11.59 8.01
C MET A 1 16.45 -12.56 7.70
N THR A 2 16.09 -13.64 7.03
CA THR A 2 17.02 -14.55 6.37
C THR A 2 17.28 -14.08 4.93
N PHE A 3 18.30 -14.64 4.30
CA PHE A 3 18.57 -14.39 2.88
C PHE A 3 17.44 -14.92 1.98
N GLU A 4 16.75 -15.98 2.39
CA GLU A 4 15.54 -16.47 1.72
C GLU A 4 14.41 -15.45 1.82
N ASP A 5 14.15 -14.86 3.00
CA ASP A 5 13.15 -13.79 3.16
C ASP A 5 13.47 -12.58 2.24
N PHE A 6 14.76 -12.26 2.09
CA PHE A 6 15.21 -11.17 1.21
C PHE A 6 15.04 -11.53 -0.28
N LEU A 7 15.35 -12.77 -0.67
CA LEU A 7 15.17 -13.24 -2.04
C LEU A 7 13.68 -13.36 -2.40
N ASP A 8 12.83 -13.79 -1.48
CA ASP A 8 11.38 -13.82 -1.66
C ASP A 8 10.85 -12.39 -1.85
N MET A 9 11.28 -11.46 -1.00
CA MET A 9 10.95 -10.03 -1.14
C MET A 9 11.42 -9.47 -2.49
N MET A 10 12.65 -9.77 -2.92
CA MET A 10 13.18 -9.33 -4.23
C MET A 10 12.51 -10.01 -5.42
N SER A 11 12.02 -11.25 -5.26
CA SER A 11 11.32 -11.99 -6.31
C SER A 11 10.01 -11.30 -6.73
N VAL A 12 9.32 -10.68 -5.77
CA VAL A 12 8.08 -9.94 -5.97
C VAL A 12 8.33 -8.66 -6.77
N PHE A 13 9.48 -8.01 -6.56
CA PHE A 13 9.86 -6.82 -7.31
C PHE A 13 10.35 -7.11 -8.74
N SER A 14 10.53 -8.38 -9.12
CA SER A 14 10.88 -8.79 -10.48
C SER A 14 9.78 -8.43 -11.48
N ASP A 15 10.17 -8.02 -12.70
CA ASP A 15 9.23 -7.76 -13.80
C ASP A 15 8.40 -9.00 -14.19
N ASN A 16 8.93 -10.20 -13.94
CA ASN A 16 8.29 -11.48 -14.29
C ASN A 16 7.35 -12.03 -13.21
N ALA A 17 7.22 -11.39 -12.05
CA ALA A 17 6.33 -11.89 -11.00
C ALA A 17 4.85 -11.71 -11.39
N PRO A 18 3.98 -12.71 -11.13
CA PRO A 18 2.54 -12.61 -11.41
C PRO A 18 1.94 -11.41 -10.68
N LYS A 19 0.97 -10.73 -11.32
CA LYS A 19 0.27 -9.59 -10.70
C LYS A 19 -0.33 -9.95 -9.33
N SER A 20 -0.93 -11.14 -9.19
CA SER A 20 -1.52 -11.60 -7.93
C SER A 20 -0.50 -11.63 -6.79
N VAL A 21 0.70 -12.16 -7.04
CA VAL A 21 1.78 -12.20 -6.04
C VAL A 21 2.25 -10.79 -5.67
N LYS A 22 2.32 -9.87 -6.65
CA LYS A 22 2.67 -8.46 -6.37
C LYS A 22 1.63 -7.77 -5.51
N VAL A 23 0.35 -8.02 -5.76
CA VAL A 23 -0.76 -7.45 -4.99
C VAL A 23 -0.76 -8.01 -3.57
N GLU A 24 -0.60 -9.31 -3.41
CA GLU A 24 -0.49 -9.98 -2.09
C GLU A 24 0.65 -9.42 -1.26
N TYR A 25 1.84 -9.30 -1.84
CA TYR A 25 2.96 -8.73 -1.11
C TYR A 25 2.84 -7.23 -0.90
N ALA A 26 2.25 -6.48 -1.82
CA ALA A 26 2.00 -5.06 -1.62
C ALA A 26 1.04 -4.84 -0.44
N PHE A 27 -0.03 -5.65 -0.36
CA PHE A 27 -0.96 -5.65 0.76
C PHE A 27 -0.21 -5.90 2.08
N ARG A 28 0.60 -6.96 2.15
CA ARG A 28 1.41 -7.28 3.35
C ARG A 28 2.48 -6.25 3.70
N ILE A 29 2.94 -5.43 2.74
CA ILE A 29 3.89 -4.34 3.00
C ILE A 29 3.17 -3.11 3.56
N TYR A 30 1.91 -2.91 3.17
CA TYR A 30 1.09 -1.79 3.61
C TYR A 30 0.36 -2.07 4.92
N ASP A 31 0.07 -3.33 5.21
CA ASP A 31 -0.44 -3.79 6.51
C ASP A 31 0.69 -3.79 7.55
N PHE A 32 0.70 -2.80 8.45
CA PHE A 32 1.78 -2.63 9.43
C PHE A 32 1.56 -3.43 10.70
N ASP A 33 0.31 -3.65 11.10
CA ASP A 33 -0.03 -4.41 12.31
C ASP A 33 -0.30 -5.90 12.05
N ASN A 34 -0.29 -6.31 10.78
CA ASN A 34 -0.49 -7.68 10.30
C ASN A 34 -1.84 -8.25 10.71
N ASP A 35 -2.89 -7.43 10.66
CA ASP A 35 -4.26 -7.85 10.97
C ASP A 35 -5.06 -8.32 9.76
N ASP A 36 -4.41 -8.43 8.60
CA ASP A 36 -4.97 -8.80 7.30
C ASP A 36 -6.02 -7.79 6.78
N THR A 37 -6.01 -6.56 7.30
CA THR A 37 -6.80 -5.41 6.82
C THR A 37 -5.92 -4.17 6.70
N LEU A 38 -6.31 -3.20 5.86
CA LEU A 38 -5.67 -1.88 5.85
C LEU A 38 -6.57 -0.89 6.57
N SER A 39 -6.14 -0.53 7.78
CA SER A 39 -6.84 0.48 8.58
C SER A 39 -6.43 1.90 8.18
N ASN A 40 -7.13 2.89 8.74
CA ASN A 40 -6.79 4.30 8.56
C ASN A 40 -5.35 4.59 9.04
N SER A 41 -4.89 3.87 10.08
CA SER A 41 -3.53 3.97 10.60
C SER A 41 -2.51 3.48 9.59
N ASP A 42 -2.78 2.36 8.92
CA ASP A 42 -1.89 1.80 7.91
C ASP A 42 -1.77 2.72 6.70
N LEU A 43 -2.90 3.19 6.18
CA LEU A 43 -2.92 4.15 5.06
C LEU A 43 -2.21 5.46 5.42
N THR A 44 -2.40 5.96 6.64
CA THR A 44 -1.67 7.12 7.17
C THR A 44 -0.16 6.89 7.16
N GLU A 45 0.28 5.74 7.65
CA GLU A 45 1.70 5.38 7.71
C GLU A 45 2.29 5.19 6.31
N VAL A 46 1.56 4.56 5.38
CA VAL A 46 1.97 4.44 3.97
C VAL A 46 2.14 5.82 3.34
N ILE A 47 1.15 6.70 3.46
CA ILE A 47 1.21 8.05 2.90
C ILE A 47 2.37 8.84 3.52
N ASN A 48 2.55 8.77 4.85
CA ASN A 48 3.66 9.41 5.53
C ASN A 48 5.02 8.92 5.02
N ARG A 49 5.17 7.61 4.76
CA ARG A 49 6.42 7.07 4.20
C ARG A 49 6.64 7.46 2.74
N LEU A 50 5.57 7.63 1.96
CA LEU A 50 5.63 8.06 0.57
C LEU A 50 5.95 9.57 0.44
N THR A 51 5.44 10.41 1.34
CA THR A 51 5.64 11.87 1.28
C THR A 51 6.79 12.36 2.16
N GLY A 52 7.01 11.73 3.31
CA GLY A 52 7.94 12.17 4.35
C GLY A 52 9.00 11.13 4.63
N GLY A 53 9.85 10.86 3.65
CA GLY A 53 10.84 9.78 3.73
C GLY A 53 11.87 9.89 4.87
N ASN A 54 12.11 11.04 5.50
CA ASN A 54 13.10 11.18 6.58
C ASN A 54 12.83 12.45 7.40
N ASP A 55 12.28 12.37 8.63
CA ASP A 55 12.26 13.38 9.72
C ASP A 55 11.99 14.88 9.40
N ASP A 56 11.65 15.24 8.15
CA ASP A 56 11.45 16.61 7.71
C ASP A 56 9.96 16.91 7.78
N GLU A 57 9.55 17.53 8.88
CA GLU A 57 8.17 17.96 9.12
C GLU A 57 7.60 18.86 8.00
N ARG A 58 8.44 19.41 7.13
CA ARG A 58 8.03 20.26 6.00
C ARG A 58 7.47 19.48 4.82
N LEU A 59 7.75 18.18 4.73
CA LEU A 59 7.24 17.27 3.70
C LEU A 59 6.06 16.43 4.19
N LYS A 60 5.72 16.53 5.49
CA LYS A 60 4.50 15.91 6.02
C LYS A 60 3.30 16.66 5.46
N LEU A 61 2.35 15.89 4.92
CA LEU A 61 1.07 16.42 4.51
C LEU A 61 0.34 16.99 5.75
N PRO A 62 -0.35 18.13 5.61
CA PRO A 62 -1.28 18.61 6.63
C PRO A 62 -2.28 17.51 7.01
N LYS A 63 -2.69 17.47 8.27
CA LYS A 63 -3.66 16.48 8.75
C LYS A 63 -4.96 16.49 7.95
N GLU A 64 -5.42 17.67 7.56
CA GLU A 64 -6.64 17.83 6.75
C GLU A 64 -6.48 17.18 5.37
N ASP A 65 -5.35 17.41 4.68
CA ASP A 65 -5.08 16.81 3.37
C ASP A 65 -4.94 15.28 3.46
N MET A 66 -4.34 14.79 4.56
CA MET A 66 -4.20 13.37 4.84
C MET A 66 -5.56 12.71 5.08
N GLU A 67 -6.40 13.29 5.93
CA GLU A 67 -7.77 12.80 6.17
C GLU A 67 -8.60 12.82 4.88
N MET A 68 -8.48 13.87 4.05
CA MET A 68 -9.16 13.93 2.76
C MET A 68 -8.68 12.85 1.79
N LEU A 69 -7.38 12.58 1.72
CA LEU A 69 -6.84 11.51 0.88
C LEU A 69 -7.33 10.14 1.33
N ILE A 70 -7.28 9.86 2.64
CA ILE A 70 -7.73 8.58 3.17
C ILE A 70 -9.23 8.40 2.96
N ASN A 71 -10.03 9.43 3.21
CA ASN A 71 -11.48 9.38 2.95
C ASN A 71 -11.78 9.15 1.46
N ASN A 72 -11.03 9.78 0.54
CA ASN A 72 -11.18 9.52 -0.89
C ASN A 72 -10.81 8.08 -1.25
N ILE A 73 -9.78 7.52 -0.61
CA ILE A 73 -9.41 6.11 -0.79
C ILE A 73 -10.57 5.22 -0.35
N TYR A 74 -11.10 5.41 0.86
CA TYR A 74 -12.26 4.63 1.34
C TYR A 74 -13.45 4.76 0.39
N GLN A 75 -13.82 5.96 -0.04
CA GLN A 75 -14.94 6.14 -0.98
C GLN A 75 -14.79 5.40 -2.31
N GLU A 76 -13.56 5.13 -2.76
CA GLU A 76 -13.32 4.39 -4.01
C GLU A 76 -13.08 2.89 -3.79
N ALA A 77 -12.58 2.52 -2.62
CA ALA A 77 -11.99 1.22 -2.33
C ALA A 77 -12.84 0.37 -1.39
N ASP A 78 -13.42 0.98 -0.37
CA ASP A 78 -14.28 0.34 0.64
C ASP A 78 -15.68 0.15 0.03
N LEU A 79 -16.03 -1.12 -0.17
CA LEU A 79 -17.28 -1.51 -0.83
C LEU A 79 -18.36 -1.91 0.19
N ASP A 80 -17.96 -2.22 1.43
CA ASP A 80 -18.86 -2.64 2.50
C ASP A 80 -19.02 -1.60 3.63
N ASP A 81 -18.37 -0.43 3.49
CA ASP A 81 -18.41 0.72 4.40
C ASP A 81 -17.97 0.36 5.83
N ASP A 82 -16.94 -0.49 5.97
CA ASP A 82 -16.41 -0.96 7.26
C ASP A 82 -15.23 -0.11 7.81
N ASP A 83 -14.84 0.95 7.09
CA ASP A 83 -13.70 1.82 7.38
C ASP A 83 -12.35 1.07 7.39
N MET A 84 -12.28 -0.10 6.75
CA MET A 84 -11.09 -0.92 6.55
C MET A 84 -11.01 -1.35 5.08
N LEU A 85 -9.85 -1.82 4.62
CA LEU A 85 -9.74 -2.44 3.31
C LEU A 85 -9.30 -3.87 3.46
N SER A 86 -10.19 -4.78 3.09
CA SER A 86 -9.88 -6.20 2.96
C SER A 86 -8.97 -6.43 1.75
N PHE A 87 -8.30 -7.59 1.73
CA PHE A 87 -7.51 -8.01 0.58
C PHE A 87 -8.31 -8.00 -0.75
N ALA A 88 -9.60 -8.37 -0.69
CA ALA A 88 -10.46 -8.41 -1.87
C ALA A 88 -10.75 -7.01 -2.44
N GLU A 89 -10.96 -6.04 -1.57
CA GLU A 89 -11.17 -4.64 -1.95
C GLU A 89 -9.88 -4.01 -2.48
N PHE A 90 -8.76 -4.28 -1.82
CA PHE A 90 -7.46 -3.86 -2.29
C PHE A 90 -7.15 -4.43 -3.67
N GLU A 91 -7.37 -5.74 -3.89
CA GLU A 91 -7.19 -6.37 -5.20
C GLU A 91 -8.09 -5.71 -6.28
N HIS A 92 -9.34 -5.41 -5.93
CA HIS A 92 -10.28 -4.73 -6.84
C HIS A 92 -9.79 -3.33 -7.21
N VAL A 93 -9.30 -2.54 -6.24
CA VAL A 93 -8.72 -1.20 -6.48
C VAL A 93 -7.49 -1.29 -7.36
N ILE A 94 -6.57 -2.20 -7.07
CA ILE A 94 -5.36 -2.37 -7.89
C ILE A 94 -5.71 -2.85 -9.31
N SER A 95 -6.77 -3.65 -9.47
CA SER A 95 -7.25 -4.05 -10.79
C SER A 95 -7.75 -2.86 -11.63
N LYS A 96 -8.30 -1.82 -10.96
CA LYS A 96 -8.76 -0.57 -11.57
C LYS A 96 -7.66 0.47 -11.72
N ALA A 97 -6.54 0.35 -11.01
CA ALA A 97 -5.38 1.22 -11.07
C ALA A 97 -4.23 0.55 -11.86
N PRO A 98 -4.28 0.55 -13.22
CA PRO A 98 -3.24 -0.06 -14.04
C PRO A 98 -1.85 0.52 -13.77
N ASP A 99 -1.79 1.78 -13.31
CA ASP A 99 -0.57 2.49 -12.98
C ASP A 99 0.12 1.98 -11.71
N PHE A 100 -0.61 1.29 -10.83
CA PHE A 100 -0.05 0.71 -9.61
C PHE A 100 1.06 -0.31 -9.92
N VAL A 101 0.84 -1.20 -10.89
CA VAL A 101 1.82 -2.23 -11.28
C VAL A 101 3.05 -1.63 -11.98
N THR A 102 2.91 -0.45 -12.58
CA THR A 102 4.04 0.29 -13.15
C THR A 102 4.82 1.09 -12.12
N SER A 103 4.17 1.55 -11.04
CA SER A 103 4.82 2.28 -9.94
C SER A 103 5.42 1.34 -8.88
N PHE A 104 4.88 0.13 -8.71
CA PHE A 104 5.37 -0.88 -7.77
C PHE A 104 6.51 -1.72 -8.39
N ARG A 105 7.60 -1.04 -8.76
CA ARG A 105 8.83 -1.65 -9.28
C ARG A 105 10.04 -0.93 -8.70
N ILE A 106 11.03 -1.68 -8.23
CA ILE A 106 12.32 -1.11 -7.85
C ILE A 106 13.07 -0.80 -9.16
N ARG A 107 13.26 0.49 -9.46
CA ARG A 107 14.25 0.92 -10.45
C ARG A 107 15.61 0.97 -9.74
N LEU A 108 16.39 -0.09 -9.90
CA LEU A 108 17.83 -0.10 -9.60
C LEU A 108 18.59 0.76 -10.61
#